data_AF-A0A8J8PF62-F1
#
_entry.id   AF-A0A8J8PF62-F1
#
_cell.length_a   1.000
_cell.length_b   1.000
_cell.length_c   1.000
_cell.angle_alpha   90.00
_cell.angle_beta   90.00
_cell.angle_gamma   90.00
#
_symmetry.space_group_name_H-M   'P 1'
#
loop_
_entity.id
_entity.type
_entity.pdbx_description
1 polymer ?
#
loop_
_entity_poly.entity_id
_entity_poly.type
_entity_poly.pdbx_seq_one_letter_code
_entity_poly.pdbx_strand_id
1 'polypeptide(L)' 'MSSAQSSDDELFDEFLSANGHATEPAGWDESYNKKQCPDCGALHDAAATTCSVCGWLPDQ' A
#
# COMPACT_ATOMS: atom_id res chain seq x y z
N MET A 1 -19.90 4.98 7.68
CA MET A 1 -18.70 4.49 8.40
C MET A 1 -18.83 2.98 8.45
N SER A 2 -18.22 2.27 7.50
CA SER A 2 -18.26 0.81 7.48
C SER A 2 -17.21 0.30 8.46
N SER A 3 -17.66 -0.34 9.53
CA SER A 3 -16.80 -1.03 10.50
C SER A 3 -16.69 -2.49 10.09
N ALA A 4 -15.61 -2.86 9.40
CA ALA A 4 -15.29 -4.25 9.13
C ALA A 4 -14.94 -4.95 10.45
N GLN A 5 -15.65 -6.03 10.75
CA GLN A 5 -15.40 -6.90 11.89
C GLN A 5 -14.26 -7.83 11.50
N SER A 6 -13.14 -7.79 12.23
CA SER A 6 -11.82 -8.37 11.89
C SER A 6 -11.74 -9.89 11.72
N SER A 7 -12.87 -10.59 11.65
CA SER A 7 -12.97 -12.04 11.42
C SER A 7 -13.41 -12.41 10.00
N ASP A 8 -13.82 -11.43 9.19
CA ASP A 8 -14.32 -11.63 7.82
C ASP A 8 -13.26 -11.26 6.75
N ASP A 9 -12.15 -10.63 7.16
CA ASP A 9 -11.17 -10.04 6.25
C ASP A 9 -10.53 -11.06 5.30
N GLU A 10 -10.28 -12.32 5.73
CA GLU A 10 -9.73 -13.37 4.85
C GLU A 10 -10.69 -13.76 3.70
N LEU A 11 -12.00 -13.82 3.95
CA LEU A 11 -12.99 -14.15 2.91
C LEU A 11 -13.19 -12.98 1.94
N PHE A 12 -13.12 -11.76 2.46
CA PHE A 12 -13.13 -10.55 1.64
C PHE A 12 -11.88 -10.46 0.78
N ASP A 13 -10.69 -10.75 1.32
CA ASP A 13 -9.43 -10.74 0.57
C ASP A 13 -9.43 -11.82 -0.53
N GLU A 14 -9.97 -13.01 -0.26
CA GLU A 14 -10.12 -14.05 -1.27
C GLU A 14 -11.08 -13.62 -2.39
N PHE A 15 -12.21 -13.00 -2.03
CA PHE A 15 -13.15 -12.44 -3.00
C PHE A 15 -12.50 -11.33 -3.85
N LEU A 16 -11.79 -10.39 -3.24
CA LEU A 16 -11.11 -9.30 -3.93
C LEU A 16 -10.02 -9.83 -4.87
N SER A 17 -9.22 -10.78 -4.41
CA SER A 17 -8.19 -11.45 -5.20
C SER A 17 -8.80 -12.19 -6.40
N ALA A 18 -9.91 -12.92 -6.21
CA ALA A 18 -10.63 -13.61 -7.28
C ALA A 18 -11.20 -12.66 -8.34
N ASN A 19 -11.48 -11.41 -7.97
CA ASN A 19 -11.95 -10.36 -8.87
C ASN A 19 -10.81 -9.47 -9.41
N GLY A 20 -9.55 -9.82 -9.15
CA GLY A 20 -8.37 -9.12 -9.69
C GLY A 20 -7.95 -7.87 -8.92
N HIS A 21 -8.42 -7.67 -7.69
CA HIS A 21 -7.92 -6.63 -6.79
C HIS A 21 -6.67 -7.11 -6.05
N ALA A 22 -5.66 -6.23 -5.94
CA ALA A 22 -4.47 -6.50 -5.13
C ALA A 22 -4.79 -6.33 -3.64
N THR A 23 -4.52 -7.37 -2.87
CA THR A 23 -4.69 -7.43 -1.41
C THR A 23 -3.36 -7.34 -0.65
N GLU A 24 -2.24 -7.39 -1.36
CA GLU A 24 -0.89 -7.26 -0.78
C GLU A 24 -0.68 -5.87 -0.15
N PRO A 25 0.10 -5.77 0.94
CA PRO A 25 0.47 -4.48 1.53
C PRO A 25 1.06 -3.55 0.47
N ALA A 26 0.58 -2.31 0.43
CA ALA A 26 1.07 -1.33 -0.54
C ALA A 26 2.59 -1.14 -0.34
N GLY A 27 3.37 -1.45 -1.37
CA GLY A 27 4.79 -1.14 -1.44
C GLY A 27 5.04 0.25 -2.02
N TRP A 28 6.32 0.65 -2.09
CA TRP A 28 6.69 1.82 -2.90
C TRP A 28 6.35 1.56 -4.37
N ASP A 29 5.66 2.51 -5.01
CA ASP A 29 5.46 2.45 -6.46
C ASP A 29 6.76 2.89 -7.17
N GLU A 30 7.12 2.27 -8.28
CA GLU A 30 8.39 2.53 -8.99
C GLU A 30 8.16 3.36 -10.25
N SER A 31 8.62 4.61 -10.23
CA SER A 31 8.52 5.55 -11.35
C SER A 31 9.91 5.99 -11.80
N TYR A 32 10.36 5.52 -12.97
CA TYR A 32 11.63 5.95 -13.59
C TYR A 32 12.84 5.99 -12.62
N ASN A 33 13.04 4.91 -11.86
CA ASN A 33 14.09 4.72 -10.83
C ASN A 33 13.88 5.51 -9.51
N LYS A 34 12.70 6.08 -9.30
CA LYS A 34 12.30 6.71 -8.05
C LYS A 34 11.22 5.89 -7.39
N LYS A 35 11.22 5.93 -6.06
CA LYS A 35 10.16 5.40 -5.23
C LYS A 35 9.07 6.47 -5.09
N GLN A 36 7.83 6.15 -5.40
CA GLN A 36 6.68 7.02 -5.26
C GLN A 36 5.83 6.57 -4.08
N CYS A 37 5.55 7.50 -3.17
CA CYS A 37 4.71 7.24 -2.00
C CYS A 37 3.28 6.97 -2.48
N PRO A 38 2.66 5.83 -2.15
CA PRO A 38 1.29 5.53 -2.58
C PRO A 38 0.26 6.43 -1.91
N ASP A 39 0.55 6.94 -0.71
CA ASP A 39 -0.38 7.76 0.07
C ASP A 39 -0.44 9.23 -0.38
N CYS A 40 0.71 9.89 -0.59
CA CYS A 40 0.77 11.32 -0.95
C CYS A 40 1.34 11.61 -2.35
N GLY A 41 1.80 10.60 -3.08
CA GLY A 41 2.39 10.74 -4.41
C GLY A 41 3.80 11.34 -4.44
N ALA A 42 4.43 11.58 -3.29
CA ALA A 42 5.78 12.13 -3.22
C ALA A 42 6.83 11.18 -3.83
N LEU A 43 7.76 11.74 -4.61
CA LEU A 43 8.87 10.99 -5.22
C LEU A 43 10.11 11.03 -4.34
N HIS A 44 10.75 9.88 -4.15
CA HIS A 44 11.92 9.67 -3.32
C HIS A 44 12.98 8.84 -4.06
N ASP A 45 14.20 8.86 -3.56
CA ASP A 45 15.27 7.99 -4.06
C ASP A 45 14.99 6.51 -3.76
N ALA A 46 15.57 5.61 -4.55
CA ALA A 46 15.43 4.15 -4.37
C ALA A 46 15.85 3.65 -2.97
N ALA A 47 16.74 4.39 -2.29
CA ALA A 47 17.18 4.09 -0.93
C ALA A 47 16.19 4.54 0.16
N ALA A 48 15.09 5.22 -0.18
CA ALA A 48 14.12 5.68 0.81
C ALA A 48 13.38 4.50 1.46
N THR A 49 13.33 4.54 2.79
CA THR A 49 12.59 3.60 3.65
C THR A 49 11.32 4.24 4.24
N THR A 50 11.24 5.57 4.25
CA THR A 50 10.11 6.35 4.77
C THR A 50 9.81 7.55 3.88
N CYS A 51 8.54 7.87 3.68
CA CYS A 51 8.13 9.11 3.04
C CYS A 51 8.40 10.30 3.95
N SER A 52 9.33 11.18 3.56
CA SER A 52 9.65 12.39 4.35
C SER A 52 8.54 13.46 4.34
N VAL A 53 7.48 13.28 3.54
CA VAL A 53 6.36 14.22 3.44
C VAL A 53 5.23 13.86 4.39
N CYS A 54 4.74 12.61 4.33
CA CYS A 54 3.60 12.16 5.12
C CYS A 54 3.97 11.15 6.23
N GLY A 55 5.21 10.67 6.27
CA GLY A 55 5.68 9.69 7.26
C GLY A 55 5.34 8.24 6.93
N TRP A 56 4.82 7.94 5.75
CA TRP A 56 4.46 6.58 5.33
C TRP A 56 5.66 5.61 5.30
N LEU A 57 5.46 4.36 5.71
CA LEU A 57 6.42 3.25 5.66
C LEU A 57 5.76 1.98 5.07
N PRO A 58 6.47 1.21 4.23
CA PRO A 58 5.94 -0.01 3.60
C PRO A 58 5.86 -1.23 4.54
N ASP A 59 6.69 -1.30 5.59
CA ASP A 59 6.80 -2.45 6.50
C ASP A 59 6.16 -2.18 7.88
N GLN A 60 4.93 -1.64 7.92
CA GLN A 60 4.17 -1.46 9.18
C GLN A 60 3.20 -2.62 9.41
#